data_AF-I0L2A9-F1
#
_entry.id   AF-I0L2A9-F1
#
_cell.length_a   1.000
_cell.length_b   1.000
_cell.length_c   1.000
_cell.angle_alpha   90.00
_cell.angle_beta   90.00
_cell.angle_gamma   90.00
#
_symmetry.space_group_name_H-M   'P 1'
#
loop_
_entity.id
_entity.type
_entity.pdbx_description
1 polymer ?
#
loop_
_entity_poly.entity_id
_entity_poly.type
_entity_poly.pdbx_seq_one_letter_code
_entity_poly.pdbx_strand_id
1 'polypeptide(L)'
;MSDEHRIAPPAGSTPAGGVDGPARIAELRVAIDALDQQIVALLAERTRVVQELTAHKTDEATVRSPERARQVLGRVHDLASRQGMPPEVAVGTYRALIDELTRMQLEMLAARRAAASLAEK
;
A
#
# COMPACT_ATOMS: atom_id res chain seq x y z
N MET A 1 69.88 -3.71 -20.51
CA MET A 1 69.57 -5.14 -20.30
C MET A 1 69.40 -5.29 -18.80
N SER A 2 68.22 -4.96 -18.27
CA SER A 2 67.10 -5.90 -18.06
C SER A 2 67.53 -7.00 -17.07
N ASP A 3 66.92 -7.20 -15.91
CA ASP A 3 65.56 -6.85 -15.50
C ASP A 3 65.46 -6.93 -13.97
N GLU A 4 64.74 -5.98 -13.39
CA GLU A 4 64.55 -5.77 -11.96
C GLU A 4 63.31 -6.55 -11.52
N HIS A 5 63.46 -7.83 -11.15
CA HIS A 5 62.31 -8.63 -10.70
C HIS A 5 62.09 -8.52 -9.19
N ARG A 6 61.63 -7.33 -8.78
CA ARG A 6 61.00 -7.12 -7.47
C ARG A 6 59.54 -7.57 -7.56
N ILE A 7 59.28 -8.84 -7.22
CA ILE A 7 57.90 -9.33 -7.06
C ILE A 7 57.36 -8.76 -5.74
N ALA A 8 56.45 -7.79 -5.87
CA ALA A 8 55.68 -7.23 -4.77
C ALA A 8 54.77 -8.29 -4.12
N PRO A 9 54.46 -8.20 -2.82
CA PRO A 9 53.45 -9.06 -2.21
C PRO A 9 52.07 -8.71 -2.80
N PRO A 10 51.14 -9.68 -2.99
CA PRO A 10 49.79 -9.34 -3.40
C PRO A 10 49.13 -8.51 -2.29
N ALA A 11 48.72 -7.31 -2.68
CA ALA A 11 47.98 -6.37 -1.86
C ALA A 11 46.63 -6.97 -1.44
N GLY A 12 46.26 -6.69 -0.19
CA GLY A 12 44.91 -6.23 0.16
C GLY A 12 43.74 -7.20 -0.05
N SER A 13 43.26 -7.74 1.06
CA SER A 13 41.89 -8.19 1.27
C SER A 13 40.84 -7.17 0.77
N THR A 14 39.77 -7.65 0.12
CA THR A 14 38.33 -7.51 0.49
C THR A 14 37.45 -7.83 -0.75
N PRO A 15 36.33 -8.57 -0.61
CA PRO A 15 35.66 -9.22 -1.73
C PRO A 15 34.66 -8.26 -2.41
N ALA A 16 34.78 -8.10 -3.73
CA ALA A 16 33.70 -7.59 -4.58
C ALA A 16 33.00 -8.83 -5.15
N GLY A 17 31.76 -9.16 -4.80
CA GLY A 17 30.64 -8.24 -4.64
C GLY A 17 29.60 -8.65 -5.68
N GLY A 18 29.07 -9.85 -5.53
CA GLY A 18 27.99 -10.39 -6.34
C GLY A 18 27.24 -11.36 -5.45
N VAL A 19 26.25 -10.87 -4.70
CA VAL A 19 25.26 -11.77 -4.13
C VAL A 19 24.64 -12.49 -5.31
N ASP A 20 24.88 -13.81 -5.41
CA ASP A 20 24.32 -14.66 -6.46
C ASP A 20 22.83 -14.33 -6.63
N GLY A 21 22.38 -14.26 -7.89
CA GLY A 21 21.01 -13.84 -8.23
C GLY A 21 19.91 -14.40 -7.30
N PRO A 22 19.93 -15.70 -6.95
CA PRO A 22 18.96 -16.28 -6.01
C PRO A 22 19.02 -15.69 -4.59
N ALA A 23 20.21 -15.46 -4.04
CA ALA A 23 20.38 -14.89 -2.70
C ALA A 23 19.85 -13.44 -2.67
N ARG A 24 20.16 -12.64 -3.69
CA ARG A 24 19.64 -11.28 -3.80
C ARG A 24 18.12 -11.22 -3.95
N ILE A 25 17.53 -12.15 -4.70
CA ILE A 25 16.06 -12.26 -4.82
C ILE A 25 15.43 -12.57 -3.46
N ALA A 26 16.02 -13.46 -2.67
CA ALA A 26 15.52 -13.79 -1.34
C ALA A 26 15.53 -12.57 -0.40
N GLU A 27 16.62 -11.80 -0.39
CA GLU A 27 16.71 -10.54 0.37
C GLU A 27 15.63 -9.53 -0.04
N LEU A 28 15.42 -9.35 -1.34
CA LEU A 28 14.42 -8.42 -1.86
C LEU A 28 12.99 -8.84 -1.49
N ARG A 29 12.70 -10.14 -1.43
CA ARG A 29 11.40 -10.65 -0.97
C ARG A 29 11.15 -10.35 0.51
N VAL A 30 12.16 -10.53 1.36
CA VAL A 30 12.06 -10.14 2.78
C VAL A 30 11.77 -8.64 2.93
N ALA A 31 12.40 -7.80 2.09
CA ALA A 31 12.11 -6.38 2.08
C ALA A 31 10.66 -6.07 1.64
N ILE A 32 10.13 -6.79 0.65
CA ILE A 32 8.72 -6.70 0.22
C ILE A 32 7.79 -7.11 1.37
N ASP A 33 8.04 -8.25 2.02
CA ASP A 33 7.21 -8.74 3.13
C ASP A 33 7.12 -7.72 4.28
N ALA A 34 8.22 -7.03 4.58
CA ALA A 34 8.26 -5.97 5.58
C ALA A 34 7.48 -4.71 5.16
N LEU A 35 7.47 -4.37 3.86
CA LEU A 35 6.65 -3.28 3.32
C LEU A 35 5.17 -3.65 3.34
N ASP A 36 4.82 -4.89 2.99
CA ASP A 36 3.45 -5.38 3.00
C ASP A 36 2.83 -5.31 4.39
N GLN A 37 3.60 -5.64 5.44
CA GLN A 37 3.16 -5.46 6.83
C GLN A 37 2.80 -4.01 7.14
N GLN A 38 3.61 -3.05 6.68
CA GLN A 38 3.35 -1.62 6.89
C GLN A 38 2.14 -1.14 6.08
N ILE A 39 2.01 -1.60 4.83
CA ILE A 39 0.86 -1.29 3.97
C ILE A 39 -0.43 -1.79 4.63
N VAL A 40 -0.46 -3.04 5.10
CA VAL A 40 -1.64 -3.62 5.76
C VAL A 40 -1.98 -2.87 7.06
N ALA A 41 -0.99 -2.47 7.85
CA ALA A 41 -1.21 -1.66 9.06
C ALA A 41 -1.88 -0.31 8.74
N LEU A 42 -1.40 0.39 7.70
CA LEU A 42 -1.98 1.66 7.24
C LEU A 42 -3.39 1.48 6.65
N LEU A 43 -3.63 0.39 5.93
CA LEU A 43 -4.96 0.06 5.41
C LEU A 43 -5.94 -0.23 6.55
N ALA A 44 -5.51 -0.92 7.61
CA ALA A 44 -6.32 -1.17 8.79
C ALA A 44 -6.68 0.15 9.50
N GLU A 45 -5.71 1.05 9.66
CA GLU A 45 -5.96 2.40 10.21
C GLU A 45 -6.96 3.18 9.35
N ARG A 46 -6.76 3.24 8.03
CA ARG A 46 -7.69 3.89 7.10
C ARG A 46 -9.10 3.29 7.17
N THR A 47 -9.20 1.97 7.36
CA THR A 47 -10.48 1.28 7.50
C THR A 47 -11.23 1.71 8.76
N ARG A 48 -10.53 1.85 9.90
CA ARG A 48 -11.14 2.35 11.15
C ARG A 48 -11.71 3.76 10.99
N VAL A 49 -10.96 4.66 10.35
CA VAL A 49 -11.43 6.03 10.05
C VAL A 49 -12.69 6.00 9.17
N VAL A 50 -12.74 5.09 8.20
CA VAL A 50 -13.94 4.95 7.34
C VAL A 50 -15.13 4.39 8.12
N GLN A 51 -14.93 3.43 9.03
CA GLN A 51 -15.99 2.92 9.89
C GLN A 51 -16.59 4.02 10.77
N GLU A 52 -15.74 4.84 11.39
CA GLU A 52 -16.18 5.99 12.19
C GLU A 52 -16.95 7.01 11.34
N LEU A 53 -16.42 7.41 10.18
CA LEU A 53 -17.12 8.30 9.25
C LEU A 53 -18.50 7.77 8.86
N THR A 54 -18.63 6.44 8.72
CA THR A 54 -19.88 5.79 8.32
C THR A 54 -20.97 5.91 9.37
N ALA A 55 -20.61 6.05 10.65
CA ALA A 55 -21.57 6.32 11.71
C ALA A 55 -22.38 7.59 11.44
N HIS A 56 -21.78 8.57 10.76
CA HIS A 56 -22.41 9.85 10.40
C HIS A 56 -23.16 9.84 9.06
N LYS A 57 -23.09 8.75 8.29
CA LYS A 57 -23.80 8.61 7.01
C LYS A 57 -25.15 7.91 7.22
N THR A 58 -26.20 8.51 6.68
CA THR A 58 -27.60 8.06 6.87
C THR A 58 -28.20 7.40 5.62
N ASP A 59 -27.59 7.59 4.45
CA ASP A 59 -28.07 7.06 3.17
C ASP A 59 -26.96 6.49 2.28
N GLU A 60 -27.36 5.74 1.25
CA GLU A 60 -26.41 5.12 0.33
C GLU A 60 -25.69 6.11 -0.58
N ALA A 61 -26.31 7.26 -0.89
CA ALA A 61 -25.71 8.26 -1.78
C ALA A 61 -24.48 8.90 -1.12
N THR A 62 -24.59 9.22 0.17
CA THR A 62 -23.50 9.72 1.01
C THR A 62 -22.44 8.63 1.25
N VAL A 63 -22.82 7.34 1.30
CA VAL A 63 -21.86 6.23 1.34
C VAL A 63 -21.04 6.16 0.07
N ARG A 64 -21.68 6.02 -1.10
CA ARG A 64 -21.02 5.83 -2.40
C ARG A 64 -20.22 7.04 -2.86
N SER A 65 -20.71 8.25 -2.57
CA SER A 65 -20.09 9.56 -2.89
C SER A 65 -19.09 9.54 -4.07
N PRO A 66 -19.57 9.44 -5.32
CA PRO A 66 -18.71 9.29 -6.50
C PRO A 66 -17.73 10.45 -6.69
N GLU A 67 -18.13 11.66 -6.29
CA GLU A 67 -17.24 12.82 -6.30
C GLU A 67 -16.06 12.65 -5.35
N ARG A 68 -16.31 12.15 -4.14
CA ARG A 68 -15.25 11.89 -3.18
C ARG A 68 -14.29 10.82 -3.69
N ALA A 69 -14.80 9.77 -4.32
CA ALA A 69 -13.96 8.74 -4.95
C ALA A 69 -13.04 9.34 -6.03
N ARG A 70 -13.59 10.17 -6.93
CA ARG A 70 -12.80 10.89 -7.96
C ARG A 70 -11.69 11.77 -7.34
N GLN A 71 -12.01 12.52 -6.29
CA GLN A 71 -11.03 13.36 -5.59
C GLN A 71 -9.91 12.55 -4.92
N VAL A 72 -10.24 11.37 -4.36
CA VAL A 72 -9.23 10.46 -3.79
C VAL A 72 -8.32 9.94 -4.90
N LEU A 73 -8.88 9.46 -6.00
CA LEU A 73 -8.11 8.91 -7.13
C LEU A 73 -7.17 9.96 -7.75
N GLY A 74 -7.63 11.20 -7.94
CA GLY A 74 -6.77 12.29 -8.41
C GLY A 74 -5.59 12.57 -7.46
N ARG A 75 -5.86 12.65 -6.15
CA ARG A 75 -4.78 12.90 -5.17
C ARG A 75 -3.73 11.79 -5.13
N VAL A 76 -4.14 10.52 -5.22
CA VAL A 76 -3.18 9.41 -5.17
C VAL A 76 -2.38 9.27 -6.45
N HIS A 77 -2.99 9.59 -7.60
CA HIS A 77 -2.28 9.73 -8.87
C HIS A 77 -1.14 10.76 -8.76
N ASP A 78 -1.44 11.95 -8.24
CA ASP A 78 -0.44 13.02 -8.10
C ASP A 78 0.63 12.68 -7.05
N LEU A 79 0.24 11.99 -5.97
CA LEU A 79 1.18 11.54 -4.95
C LEU A 79 2.17 10.51 -5.51
N ALA A 80 1.67 9.52 -6.27
CA ALA A 80 2.51 8.52 -6.92
C ALA A 80 3.49 9.18 -7.89
N SER A 81 3.01 10.11 -8.71
CA SER A 81 3.84 10.89 -9.64
C SER A 81 4.98 11.60 -8.92
N ARG A 82 4.72 12.27 -7.80
CA ARG A 82 5.74 12.98 -7.00
C ARG A 82 6.76 12.05 -6.35
N GLN A 83 6.42 10.79 -6.11
CA GLN A 83 7.31 9.81 -5.50
C GLN A 83 8.06 8.94 -6.53
N GLY A 84 7.90 9.20 -7.83
CA GLY A 84 8.50 8.38 -8.89
C GLY A 84 7.84 7.00 -9.05
N MET A 85 6.67 6.79 -8.45
CA MET A 85 5.87 5.58 -8.60
C MET A 85 4.98 5.72 -9.86
N PRO A 86 4.86 4.68 -10.71
CA PRO A 86 3.90 4.69 -11.81
C PRO A 86 2.48 4.96 -11.29
N PRO A 87 1.81 6.04 -11.73
CA PRO A 87 0.54 6.46 -11.12
C PRO A 87 -0.57 5.41 -11.18
N GLU A 88 -0.60 4.60 -12.25
CA GLU A 88 -1.58 3.53 -12.42
C GLU A 88 -1.50 2.43 -11.34
N VAL A 89 -0.31 2.20 -10.76
CA VAL A 89 -0.19 1.25 -9.64
C VAL A 89 -0.97 1.78 -8.44
N ALA A 90 -0.80 3.06 -8.09
CA ALA A 90 -1.50 3.67 -6.98
C ALA A 90 -3.01 3.79 -7.25
N VAL A 91 -3.39 4.23 -8.45
CA VAL A 91 -4.79 4.37 -8.85
C VAL A 91 -5.50 3.02 -8.83
N GLY A 92 -4.87 1.95 -9.36
CA GLY A 92 -5.41 0.60 -9.35
C GLY A 92 -5.67 0.08 -7.93
N THR A 93 -4.69 0.21 -7.05
CA THR A 93 -4.83 -0.18 -5.63
C THR A 93 -5.95 0.60 -4.94
N TYR A 94 -6.04 1.91 -5.16
CA TYR A 94 -7.05 2.74 -4.52
C TYR A 94 -8.46 2.52 -5.07
N ARG A 95 -8.63 2.17 -6.35
CA ARG A 95 -9.94 1.77 -6.89
C ARG A 95 -10.47 0.55 -6.14
N ALA A 96 -9.68 -0.52 -6.06
CA ALA A 96 -10.06 -1.74 -5.34
C ALA A 96 -10.36 -1.47 -3.86
N LEU A 97 -9.53 -0.66 -3.20
CA LEU A 97 -9.74 -0.27 -1.81
C LEU A 97 -11.02 0.54 -1.60
N ILE A 98 -11.33 1.49 -2.50
CA ILE A 98 -12.55 2.30 -2.43
C ILE A 98 -13.79 1.40 -2.61
N ASP A 99 -13.74 0.48 -3.58
CA ASP A 99 -14.85 -0.43 -3.87
C ASP A 99 -15.15 -1.33 -2.66
N GLU A 100 -14.11 -1.93 -2.07
CA GLU A 100 -14.26 -2.81 -0.90
C GLU A 100 -14.80 -2.06 0.32
N LEU A 101 -14.25 -0.88 0.62
CA LEU A 101 -14.73 -0.10 1.74
C LEU A 101 -16.14 0.43 1.50
N THR A 102 -16.50 0.79 0.26
CA THR A 102 -17.87 1.19 -0.06
C THR A 102 -18.85 0.05 0.22
N ARG A 103 -18.49 -1.20 -0.14
CA ARG A 103 -19.31 -2.38 0.18
C ARG A 103 -19.49 -2.55 1.69
N MET A 104 -18.39 -2.53 2.44
CA MET A 104 -18.42 -2.61 3.91
C MET A 104 -19.32 -1.52 4.52
N GLN A 105 -19.23 -0.29 4.03
CA GLN A 105 -20.05 0.82 4.54
C GLN A 105 -21.55 0.62 4.29
N LEU A 106 -21.93 0.07 3.13
CA LEU A 106 -23.32 -0.24 2.80
C LEU A 106 -23.88 -1.34 3.70
N GLU A 107 -23.08 -2.38 3.98
CA GLU A 107 -23.44 -3.45 4.92
C GLU A 107 -23.66 -2.90 6.34
N MET A 108 -22.75 -2.02 6.82
CA MET A 108 -22.90 -1.33 8.11
C MET A 108 -24.16 -0.46 8.17
N LEU A 109 -24.53 0.20 7.08
CA LEU A 109 -25.75 1.01 7.00
C LEU A 109 -27.00 0.13 7.04
N ALA A 110 -27.01 -0.99 6.29
CA ALA A 110 -28.11 -1.94 6.27
C ALA A 110 -28.32 -2.58 7.66
N ALA A 111 -27.25 -3.01 8.33
CA ALA A 111 -27.31 -3.59 9.67
C ALA A 111 -27.90 -2.61 10.70
N ARG A 112 -27.50 -1.33 10.65
CA ARG A 112 -28.06 -0.29 11.53
C ARG A 112 -29.55 -0.06 11.30
N ARG A 113 -29.99 -0.02 10.04
CA ARG A 113 -31.42 0.13 9.69
C ARG A 113 -32.25 -1.05 10.19
N ALA A 114 -31.75 -2.26 10.02
CA ALA A 114 -32.40 -3.46 10.53
C ALA A 114 -32.55 -3.41 12.06
N ALA A 115 -31.49 -3.06 12.78
CA ALA A 115 -31.52 -2.93 14.24
C ALA A 115 -32.52 -1.88 14.73
N ALA A 116 -32.60 -0.71 14.08
CA ALA A 116 -33.58 0.32 14.41
C ALA A 116 -35.02 -0.18 14.24
N SER A 117 -35.33 -0.85 13.12
CA SER A 117 -36.67 -1.39 12.86
C SER A 117 -37.11 -2.52 13.80
N LEU A 118 -36.15 -3.21 14.45
CA LEU A 118 -36.43 -4.23 15.47
C LEU A 118 -36.66 -3.61 16.84
N ALA A 119 -36.01 -2.50 17.16
CA ALA A 119 -36.20 -1.78 18.43
C ALA A 119 -37.53 -1.02 18.51
N GLU A 120 -38.14 -0.71 17.36
CA GLU A 120 -39.43 -0.03 17.25
C GLU A 120 -40.65 -0.99 17.32
N LYS A 121 -40.41 -2.31 17.31
CA LYS A 121 -41.43 -3.36 17.41
C LYS A 121 -41.55 -3.90 18.82
#